data_AF-A0ABD5VQI4-F1
#
_entry.id   AF-A0ABD5VQI4-F1
#
_cell.length_a   1.000
_cell.length_b   1.000
_cell.length_c   1.000
_cell.angle_alpha   90.00
_cell.angle_beta   90.00
_cell.angle_gamma   90.00
#
_symmetry.space_group_name_H-M   'P 1'
#
loop_
_entity.id
_entity.type
_entity.pdbx_description
1 polymer ?
#
loop_
_entity_poly.entity_id
_entity_poly.type
_entity_poly.pdbx_seq_one_letter_code
_entity_poly.pdbx_strand_id
1 'polypeptide(L)'
;MNAKRAFRWAGFAVLGSFVAALVGLGLVGAGLTVGIIAGYQAVFQGGASVSAAASTAAPGLVLAFLGLVVWGFGTTASFYWTLTGAIEEEMRERFDSEMVKSEILSVLDDRLADMQMDVQSVNRSIRELKEDADEPFQYD
;
A
#
# COMPACT_ATOMS: atom_id res chain seq x y z
N MET A 1 -4.27 -4.09 16.11
CA MET A 1 -3.92 -4.66 14.78
C MET A 1 -4.24 -6.15 14.74
N ASN A 2 -5.01 -6.61 13.76
CA ASN A 2 -5.38 -8.02 13.61
C ASN A 2 -4.22 -8.81 12.97
N ALA A 3 -3.35 -9.42 13.78
CA ALA A 3 -2.14 -10.14 13.35
C ALA A 3 -2.39 -11.19 12.25
N LYS A 4 -3.53 -11.91 12.29
CA LYS A 4 -3.93 -12.88 11.26
C LYS A 4 -4.11 -12.26 9.87
N ARG A 5 -4.51 -10.99 9.78
CA ARG A 5 -4.80 -10.30 8.52
C ARG A 5 -3.53 -9.77 7.87
N ALA A 6 -2.63 -9.19 8.67
CA ALA A 6 -1.29 -8.80 8.23
C ALA A 6 -0.47 -10.00 7.72
N PHE A 7 -0.59 -11.15 8.39
CA PHE A 7 0.09 -12.39 7.98
C PHE A 7 -0.37 -12.90 6.61
N ARG A 8 -1.63 -12.65 6.24
CA ARG A 8 -2.18 -13.12 4.95
C ARG A 8 -1.59 -12.34 3.78
N TRP A 9 -1.49 -11.02 3.91
CA TRP A 9 -0.88 -10.16 2.90
C TRP A 9 0.64 -10.36 2.80
N ALA A 10 1.32 -10.52 3.93
CA ALA A 10 2.72 -10.92 3.96
C ALA A 10 2.93 -12.29 3.28
N GLY A 11 2.02 -13.25 3.52
CA GLY A 11 2.04 -14.56 2.88
C GLY A 11 1.92 -14.49 1.36
N PHE A 12 1.02 -13.66 0.82
CA PHE A 12 0.89 -13.45 -0.62
C PHE A 12 2.13 -12.77 -1.23
N ALA A 13 2.74 -11.82 -0.52
CA ALA A 13 3.99 -11.19 -0.93
C ALA A 13 5.13 -12.20 -1.07
N VAL A 14 5.27 -13.06 -0.06
CA VAL A 14 6.29 -14.09 0.00
C VAL A 14 6.04 -15.15 -1.07
N LEU A 15 4.79 -15.60 -1.27
CA LEU A 15 4.45 -16.55 -2.33
C LEU A 15 4.73 -15.99 -3.73
N GLY A 16 4.33 -14.74 -4.01
CA GLY A 16 4.56 -14.10 -5.31
C GLY A 16 6.05 -13.96 -5.63
N SER A 17 6.84 -13.51 -4.65
CA SER A 17 8.30 -13.44 -4.78
C SER A 17 8.96 -14.82 -4.91
N PHE A 18 8.44 -15.84 -4.24
CA PHE A 18 8.93 -17.21 -4.36
C PHE A 18 8.68 -17.80 -5.75
N VAL A 19 7.50 -17.56 -6.33
CA VAL A 19 7.18 -17.99 -7.71
C VAL A 19 8.07 -17.25 -8.71
N ALA A 20 8.25 -15.94 -8.56
CA ALA A 20 9.18 -15.17 -9.40
C ALA A 20 10.62 -15.67 -9.28
N ALA A 21 11.06 -16.04 -8.08
CA ALA A 21 12.35 -16.66 -7.83
C ALA A 21 12.50 -18.00 -8.55
N LEU A 22 11.51 -18.89 -8.46
CA LEU A 22 11.54 -20.18 -9.16
C LEU A 22 11.61 -20.02 -10.68
N VAL A 23 10.80 -19.12 -11.24
CA VAL A 23 10.79 -18.86 -12.69
C VAL A 23 12.13 -18.24 -13.15
N GLY A 24 12.63 -17.27 -12.41
CA GLY A 24 13.94 -16.65 -12.68
C GLY A 24 15.09 -17.65 -12.63
N LEU A 25 15.14 -18.46 -11.58
CA LEU A 25 16.16 -19.49 -11.40
C LEU A 25 16.06 -20.57 -12.47
N GLY A 26 14.86 -20.94 -12.89
CA GLY A 26 14.63 -21.85 -14.01
C GLY A 26 15.18 -21.32 -15.34
N LEU A 27 14.91 -20.04 -15.65
CA LEU A 27 15.43 -19.39 -16.87
C LEU A 27 16.95 -19.24 -16.86
N VAL A 28 17.54 -18.89 -15.70
CA VAL A 28 18.99 -18.81 -15.54
C VAL A 28 19.62 -20.20 -15.68
N GLY A 29 19.04 -21.23 -15.07
CA GLY A 29 19.49 -22.61 -15.21
C GLY A 29 19.45 -23.09 -16.66
N ALA A 30 18.36 -22.81 -17.38
CA ALA A 30 18.26 -23.09 -18.82
C ALA A 30 19.34 -22.35 -19.62
N GLY A 31 19.57 -21.06 -19.35
CA GLY A 31 20.62 -20.27 -19.99
C GLY A 31 22.03 -20.82 -19.76
N LEU A 32 22.32 -21.33 -18.55
CA LEU A 32 23.60 -21.97 -18.25
C LEU A 32 23.82 -23.26 -19.06
N THR A 33 22.77 -24.09 -19.19
CA THR A 33 22.87 -25.35 -19.95
C THR A 33 23.06 -25.10 -21.45
N VAL A 34 22.29 -24.18 -22.03
CA VAL A 34 22.31 -23.90 -23.47
C VAL A 34 23.53 -23.06 -23.87
N GLY A 35 24.02 -22.18 -22.99
CA GLY A 35 25.12 -21.27 -23.30
C GLY A 35 26.46 -21.72 -22.74
N ILE A 36 26.60 -21.70 -21.42
CA ILE A 36 27.90 -21.87 -20.75
C ILE A 36 28.41 -23.31 -20.89
N ILE A 37 27.55 -24.31 -20.69
CA ILE A 37 27.95 -25.72 -20.82
C ILE A 37 28.27 -26.06 -22.28
N ALA A 38 27.44 -25.63 -23.23
CA ALA A 38 27.67 -25.86 -24.65
C ALA A 38 28.94 -25.16 -25.17
N GLY A 39 29.17 -23.90 -24.76
CA GLY A 39 30.39 -23.15 -25.10
C GLY A 39 31.65 -23.76 -24.47
N TYR A 40 31.56 -24.24 -23.22
CA TYR A 40 32.65 -24.95 -22.56
C TYR A 40 33.02 -26.24 -23.29
N GLN A 41 32.02 -27.05 -23.66
CA GLN A 41 32.23 -28.27 -24.45
C GLN A 41 32.85 -27.96 -25.83
N ALA A 42 32.40 -26.89 -26.49
CA ALA A 42 32.95 -26.49 -27.79
C ALA A 42 34.45 -26.16 -27.73
N VAL A 43 34.93 -25.49 -26.67
CA VAL A 43 36.36 -25.16 -26.50
C VAL A 43 37.16 -26.37 -26.06
N PHE A 44 36.76 -27.01 -24.96
CA PHE A 44 37.59 -28.00 -24.27
C PHE A 44 37.46 -29.41 -24.84
N GLN A 45 36.34 -29.74 -25.48
CA GLN A 45 36.12 -31.04 -26.11
C GLN A 45 36.16 -30.96 -27.65
N GLY A 46 35.70 -29.84 -28.22
CA GLY A 46 35.65 -29.63 -29.67
C GLY A 46 36.86 -28.91 -30.28
N GLY A 47 37.77 -28.37 -29.47
CA GLY A 47 38.94 -27.62 -29.96
C GLY A 47 38.60 -26.29 -30.65
N ALA A 48 37.40 -25.75 -30.43
CA ALA A 48 36.96 -24.51 -31.05
C ALA A 48 37.74 -23.30 -30.50
N SER A 49 37.91 -22.28 -31.34
CA SER A 49 38.47 -21.00 -30.89
C SER A 49 37.57 -20.33 -29.86
N VAL A 50 38.16 -19.51 -28.99
CA VAL A 50 37.42 -18.73 -27.97
C VAL A 50 36.33 -17.86 -28.61
N SER A 51 36.56 -17.36 -29.84
CA SER A 51 35.55 -16.58 -30.58
C SER A 51 34.33 -17.41 -31.00
N ALA A 52 34.52 -18.66 -31.45
CA ALA A 52 33.43 -19.56 -31.82
C ALA A 52 32.67 -20.08 -30.59
N ALA A 53 33.36 -20.21 -29.46
CA ALA A 53 32.72 -20.54 -28.19
C ALA A 53 31.85 -19.42 -27.66
N ALA A 54 32.29 -18.17 -27.80
CA ALA A 54 31.52 -16.99 -27.40
C ALA A 54 30.22 -16.86 -28.21
N SER A 55 30.26 -17.11 -29.53
CA SER A 55 29.05 -17.11 -30.35
C SER A 55 28.09 -18.25 -30.01
N THR A 56 28.61 -19.41 -29.61
CA THR A 56 27.82 -20.57 -29.15
C THR A 56 27.17 -20.31 -27.78
N ALA A 57 27.88 -19.59 -26.89
CA ALA A 57 27.37 -19.25 -25.55
C ALA A 57 26.39 -18.07 -25.54
N ALA A 58 26.44 -17.19 -26.55
CA ALA A 58 25.62 -15.98 -26.67
C ALA A 58 24.11 -16.20 -26.43
N PRO A 59 23.43 -17.17 -27.08
CA PRO A 59 22.00 -17.39 -26.85
C PRO A 59 21.66 -17.81 -25.41
N GLY A 60 22.53 -18.58 -24.75
CA GLY A 60 22.32 -18.94 -23.34
C GLY A 60 22.57 -17.80 -22.37
N LEU A 61 23.51 -16.90 -22.68
CA LEU A 61 23.70 -15.65 -21.92
C LEU A 61 22.49 -14.72 -22.03
N VAL A 62 21.89 -14.62 -23.21
CA VAL A 62 20.64 -13.85 -23.41
C VAL A 62 19.51 -14.45 -22.58
N LEU A 63 19.36 -15.77 -22.58
CA LEU A 63 18.38 -16.48 -21.75
C LEU A 63 18.60 -16.25 -20.25
N ALA A 64 19.84 -16.32 -19.78
CA ALA A 64 20.18 -16.05 -18.39
C ALA A 64 19.89 -14.59 -18.00
N PHE A 65 20.19 -13.65 -18.89
CA PHE A 65 19.85 -12.24 -18.69
C PHE A 65 18.33 -12.02 -18.63
N LEU A 66 17.56 -12.63 -19.53
CA LEU A 66 16.10 -12.59 -19.47
C LEU A 66 15.56 -13.20 -18.18
N GLY A 67 16.16 -14.28 -17.68
CA GLY A 67 15.84 -14.85 -16.38
C GLY A 67 16.03 -13.87 -15.22
N LEU A 68 17.14 -13.14 -15.21
CA LEU A 68 17.40 -12.09 -14.22
C LEU A 68 16.41 -10.92 -14.32
N VAL A 69 16.06 -10.51 -15.54
CA VAL A 69 15.06 -9.45 -15.77
C VAL A 69 13.70 -9.88 -15.25
N VAL A 70 13.23 -11.08 -15.60
CA VAL A 70 11.96 -11.64 -15.14
C VAL A 70 11.94 -11.78 -13.61
N TRP A 71 13.05 -12.26 -13.03
CA TRP A 71 13.19 -12.36 -11.57
C TRP A 71 13.09 -11.00 -10.89
N GLY A 72 13.83 -10.00 -11.37
CA GLY A 72 13.85 -8.65 -10.83
C GLY A 72 12.47 -8.00 -10.92
N PHE A 73 11.88 -7.98 -12.12
CA PHE A 73 10.54 -7.42 -12.33
C PHE A 73 9.46 -8.15 -11.53
N GLY A 74 9.49 -9.48 -11.47
CA GLY A 74 8.52 -10.26 -10.70
C GLY A 74 8.61 -9.99 -9.20
N THR A 75 9.82 -9.84 -8.67
CA THR A 75 10.06 -9.53 -7.25
C THR A 75 9.60 -8.11 -6.92
N THR A 76 9.94 -7.12 -7.75
CA THR A 76 9.52 -5.73 -7.56
C THR A 76 8.00 -5.55 -7.71
N ALA A 77 7.38 -6.20 -8.71
CA ALA A 77 5.94 -6.15 -8.92
C ALA A 77 5.18 -6.77 -7.74
N SER A 78 5.66 -7.90 -7.21
CA SER A 78 5.09 -8.53 -6.02
C SER A 78 5.17 -7.60 -4.81
N PHE A 79 6.32 -6.95 -4.62
CA PHE A 79 6.51 -6.00 -3.52
C PHE A 79 5.58 -4.77 -3.64
N TYR A 80 5.47 -4.21 -4.85
CA TYR A 80 4.59 -3.08 -5.13
C TYR A 80 3.12 -3.42 -4.85
N TRP A 81 2.63 -4.54 -5.37
CA TRP A 81 1.26 -5.00 -5.13
C TRP A 81 0.95 -5.16 -3.64
N THR A 82 1.91 -5.63 -2.86
CA THR A 82 1.71 -5.87 -1.43
C THR A 82 1.72 -4.58 -0.61
N LEU A 83 2.53 -3.59 -1.03
CA LEU A 83 2.52 -2.26 -0.43
C LEU A 83 1.23 -1.50 -0.76
N THR A 84 0.82 -1.49 -2.04
CA THR A 84 -0.41 -0.82 -2.46
C THR A 84 -1.64 -1.45 -1.81
N GLY A 85 -1.72 -2.79 -1.78
CA GLY A 85 -2.83 -3.49 -1.13
C GLY A 85 -2.91 -3.26 0.38
N ALA A 86 -1.77 -3.09 1.06
CA ALA A 86 -1.74 -2.73 2.48
C ALA A 86 -2.21 -1.30 2.72
N ILE A 87 -1.78 -0.34 1.89
CA ILE A 87 -2.13 1.09 2.01
C ILE A 87 -3.60 1.33 1.67
N GLU A 88 -4.13 0.67 0.64
CA GLU A 88 -5.54 0.79 0.23
C GLU A 88 -6.49 0.29 1.31
N GLU A 89 -6.14 -0.81 1.99
CA GLU A 89 -6.95 -1.35 3.07
C GLU A 89 -6.88 -0.49 4.35
N GLU A 90 -5.71 0.08 4.67
CA GLU A 90 -5.58 1.01 5.80
C GLU A 90 -6.34 2.33 5.57
N MET A 91 -6.36 2.81 4.32
CA MET A 91 -7.21 3.93 3.90
C MET A 91 -8.70 3.59 3.99
N ARG A 92 -9.09 2.36 3.66
CA ARG A 92 -10.48 1.89 3.78
C ARG A 92 -10.97 1.84 5.22
N GLU A 93 -10.08 1.47 6.15
CA GLU A 93 -10.40 1.41 7.59
C GLU A 93 -10.44 2.82 8.23
N ARG A 94 -9.64 3.79 7.74
CA ARG A 94 -9.72 5.20 8.19
C ARG A 94 -10.82 6.02 7.50
N PHE A 95 -11.20 5.70 6.27
CA PHE A 95 -12.30 6.33 5.53
C PHE A 95 -13.57 5.48 5.58
N ASP A 96 -13.82 4.79 6.69
CA ASP A 96 -15.13 4.19 6.88
C ASP A 96 -16.16 5.32 7.03
N SER A 97 -17.02 5.45 6.02
CA SER A 97 -18.10 6.44 5.95
C SER A 97 -19.03 6.39 7.16
N GLU A 98 -19.03 5.28 7.89
CA GLU A 98 -19.80 5.07 9.12
C GLU A 98 -19.17 5.77 10.32
N MET A 99 -17.84 5.75 10.47
CA MET A 99 -17.11 6.44 11.54
C MET A 99 -17.19 7.96 11.35
N VAL A 100 -16.93 8.44 10.13
CA VAL A 100 -16.99 9.87 9.79
C VAL A 100 -18.42 10.41 9.95
N LYS A 101 -19.45 9.62 9.61
CA LYS A 101 -20.83 9.99 9.91
C LYS A 101 -21.08 10.10 11.41
N SER A 102 -20.65 9.13 12.21
CA SER A 102 -20.89 9.16 13.67
C SER A 102 -20.20 10.33 14.35
N GLU A 103 -18.97 10.65 13.93
CA GLU A 103 -18.17 11.74 14.51
C GLU A 103 -18.68 13.11 14.07
N ILE A 104 -19.12 13.26 12.81
CA ILE A 104 -19.78 14.49 12.34
C ILE A 104 -21.14 14.66 13.02
N LEU A 105 -21.93 13.60 13.15
CA LEU A 105 -23.25 13.67 13.77
C LEU A 105 -23.14 14.01 15.26
N SER A 106 -22.18 13.44 15.99
CA SER A 106 -21.95 13.76 17.40
C SER A 106 -21.50 15.20 17.61
N VAL A 107 -20.62 15.72 16.75
CA VAL A 107 -20.18 17.13 16.83
C VAL A 107 -21.31 18.10 16.45
N LEU A 108 -22.19 17.72 15.53
CA LEU A 108 -23.38 18.52 15.20
C LEU A 108 -24.40 18.53 16.34
N ASP A 109 -24.61 17.39 17.01
CA ASP A 109 -25.52 17.28 18.15
C ASP A 109 -25.03 18.07 19.36
N ASP A 110 -23.73 17.98 19.68
CA ASP A 110 -23.10 18.81 20.73
C ASP A 110 -23.24 20.32 20.43
N ARG A 111 -23.00 20.75 19.18
CA ARG A 111 -23.17 22.16 18.80
C ARG A 111 -24.63 22.62 18.81
N LEU A 112 -25.57 21.74 18.47
CA LEU A 112 -27.00 22.03 18.56
C LEU A 112 -27.47 22.14 20.01
N ALA A 113 -26.94 21.30 20.90
CA ALA A 113 -27.20 21.37 22.34
C ALA A 113 -26.66 22.68 22.94
N ASP A 114 -25.42 23.06 22.59
CA ASP A 114 -24.83 24.32 23.03
C ASP A 114 -25.62 25.55 22.53
N MET A 115 -26.03 25.57 21.25
CA MET A 115 -26.87 26.67 20.73
C MET A 115 -28.23 26.77 21.43
N GLN A 116 -28.86 25.66 21.80
CA GLN A 116 -30.12 25.71 22.56
C GLN A 116 -29.91 26.33 23.94
N MET A 117 -28.78 26.03 24.58
CA MET A 117 -28.43 26.57 25.89
C MET A 117 -28.17 28.08 25.81
N ASP A 118 -27.47 28.54 24.77
CA ASP A 118 -27.21 29.97 24.52
C ASP A 118 -28.51 30.75 24.23
N VAL A 119 -29.42 30.19 23.43
CA VAL A 119 -30.72 30.84 23.15
C VAL A 119 -31.58 30.95 24.41
N GLN A 120 -31.58 29.93 25.27
CA GLN A 120 -32.29 30.01 26.56
C GLN A 120 -31.68 31.04 27.51
N SER A 121 -30.35 31.11 27.55
CA SER A 121 -29.61 32.13 28.31
C SER A 121 -29.96 33.54 27.83
N VAL A 122 -29.89 33.80 26.53
CA VAL A 122 -30.20 35.11 25.95
C VAL A 122 -31.66 35.48 26.19
N ASN A 123 -32.59 34.53 26.07
CA ASN A 123 -34.01 34.79 26.33
C ASN A 123 -34.26 35.15 27.81
N ARG A 124 -33.52 34.52 28.74
CA ARG A 124 -33.57 34.88 30.16
C ARG A 124 -32.99 36.28 30.41
N SER A 125 -31.83 36.61 29.83
CA SER A 125 -31.22 37.93 29.96
C SER A 125 -32.08 39.04 29.34
N ILE A 126 -32.73 38.79 28.19
CA ILE A 126 -33.68 39.75 27.59
C ILE A 126 -34.89 39.94 28.49
N ARG A 127 -35.37 38.88 29.15
CA ARG A 127 -36.50 38.97 30.09
C ARG A 127 -36.12 39.77 31.34
N GLU A 128 -34.96 39.51 31.93
CA GLU A 128 -34.41 40.27 33.06
C GLU A 128 -34.21 41.75 32.68
N LEU A 129 -33.62 42.03 31.50
CA LEU A 129 -33.46 43.40 31.00
C LEU A 129 -34.80 44.13 30.78
N LYS A 130 -35.86 43.42 30.41
CA LYS A 130 -37.20 44.00 30.29
C LYS A 130 -37.86 44.25 31.65
N GLU A 131 -37.64 43.36 32.60
CA GLU A 131 -38.16 43.47 33.96
C GLU A 131 -37.48 44.64 34.71
N ASP A 132 -36.17 44.80 34.53
CA ASP A 132 -35.40 45.96 35.03
C ASP A 132 -35.79 47.27 34.33
N ALA A 133 -36.14 47.22 33.05
CA ALA A 133 -36.61 48.40 32.30
C ALA A 133 -38.04 48.83 32.65
N ASP A 134 -38.84 47.92 33.21
CA ASP A 134 -40.21 48.17 33.69
C ASP A 134 -40.25 48.53 35.19
N GLU A 135 -39.12 48.52 35.91
CA GLU A 135 -39.07 49.08 37.28
C GLU A 135 -39.29 50.61 37.22
N PRO A 136 -40.29 51.15 37.93
CA PRO A 136 -40.58 52.58 37.92
C PRO A 136 -39.41 53.32 38.57
N PHE A 137 -38.70 54.12 37.78
CA PHE A 137 -37.69 55.08 38.24
C PHE A 137 -38.18 55.82 39.50
N GLN A 138 -37.70 55.38 40.66
CA GLN A 138 -37.96 56.07 41.92
C GLN A 138 -36.97 57.23 41.98
N TYR A 139 -37.41 58.38 41.45
CA TYR A 139 -36.73 59.65 41.62
C TYR A 139 -36.89 60.10 43.08
N ASP A 140 -35.78 60.20 43.80
CA ASP A 140 -35.65 60.98 45.05
C ASP A 140 -35.17 62.40 44.71
#